data_AF-A0AAD9W0A3-F1
#
_entry.id   AF-A0AAD9W0A3-F1
#
_cell.length_a   1.000
_cell.length_b   1.000
_cell.length_c   1.000
_cell.angle_alpha   90.00
_cell.angle_beta   90.00
_cell.angle_gamma   90.00
#
_symmetry.space_group_name_H-M   'P 1'
#
loop_
_entity.id
_entity.type
_entity.pdbx_description
1 polymer ?
#
loop_
_entity_poly.entity_id
_entity_poly.type
_entity_poly.pdbx_seq_one_letter_code
_entity_poly.pdbx_strand_id
1 'polypeptide(L)'
;MAQYSLIEENITAVTDSWFQARLDRVSSEDPALQSLLASEVEALKSFHNGSLLTDEAAKSITRPITDSPVPHLGTYSDESRALGHLWALLIEALIEWPSSRTPSLVAVLKSIKKSPGNIHRGEATDDEEKPLSWGSLPYFTRVWSDNHWMSPGQIARRCPNDAARHRAREQYVKQQDVEAQLVAAQLFAEGPLTFPRALQYVARTLERTPGPDDSEDASDDASADEQLRLDFRVPATARWIQHCGQRLHDILRENEIAWWDLRSIPGSPMTFDDSYGHWKFWEKRLLALSKEEQDQAIKEAAKSAMGHMRASVNG
;
A
#
# COMPACT_ATOMS: atom_id res chain seq x y z
N MET A 1 -8.88 -1.47 -11.17
CA MET A 1 -8.57 -0.47 -10.14
C MET A 1 -9.83 -0.26 -9.33
N ALA A 2 -9.76 -0.49 -8.03
CA ALA A 2 -10.83 -0.11 -7.13
C ALA A 2 -10.99 1.42 -7.14
N GLN A 3 -12.24 1.90 -7.17
CA GLN A 3 -12.53 3.33 -7.08
C GLN A 3 -12.74 3.71 -5.62
N TYR A 4 -11.82 4.54 -5.09
CA TYR A 4 -11.85 4.97 -3.70
C TYR A 4 -12.48 6.36 -3.55
N SER A 5 -13.22 6.55 -2.46
CA SER A 5 -13.73 7.86 -2.05
C SER A 5 -12.82 8.44 -0.97
N LEU A 6 -11.72 9.09 -1.41
CA LEU A 6 -10.77 9.71 -0.48
C LEU A 6 -11.47 10.76 0.37
N ILE A 7 -11.38 10.63 1.69
CA ILE A 7 -11.82 11.64 2.64
C ILE A 7 -10.74 12.73 2.69
N GLU A 8 -11.15 13.99 2.71
CA GLU A 8 -10.22 15.12 2.71
C GLU A 8 -9.27 15.07 3.92
N GLU A 9 -7.98 15.38 3.69
CA GLU A 9 -6.91 15.25 4.69
C GLU A 9 -7.07 16.15 5.93
N ASN A 10 -7.87 17.22 5.82
CA ASN A 10 -8.21 18.15 6.90
C ASN A 10 -9.40 17.65 7.76
N ILE A 11 -10.15 16.65 7.30
CA ILE A 11 -11.23 16.03 8.05
C ILE A 11 -10.64 14.89 8.87
N THR A 12 -10.96 14.79 10.16
CA THR A 12 -10.49 13.68 11.01
C THR A 12 -11.58 12.64 11.29
N ALA A 13 -12.83 12.98 10.99
CA ALA A 13 -14.01 12.17 11.27
C ALA A 13 -14.48 11.43 10.00
N VAL A 14 -14.45 10.10 10.07
CA VAL A 14 -15.12 9.23 9.11
C VAL A 14 -16.60 9.15 9.46
N THR A 15 -17.48 9.38 8.48
CA THR A 15 -18.93 9.43 8.71
C THR A 15 -19.54 8.04 8.87
N ASP A 16 -20.66 7.95 9.58
CA ASP A 16 -21.43 6.70 9.71
C ASP A 16 -21.86 6.12 8.36
N SER A 17 -22.10 6.98 7.35
CA SER A 17 -22.41 6.54 5.99
C SER A 17 -21.26 5.77 5.34
N TRP A 18 -20.00 6.04 5.71
CA TRP A 18 -18.86 5.29 5.18
C TRP A 18 -18.91 3.82 5.63
N PHE A 19 -19.19 3.60 6.92
CA PHE A 19 -19.33 2.27 7.51
C PHE A 19 -20.56 1.54 6.95
N GLN A 20 -21.70 2.22 6.85
CA GLN A 20 -22.92 1.65 6.28
C GLN A 20 -22.71 1.21 4.83
N ALA A 21 -22.03 2.02 4.02
CA ALA A 21 -21.72 1.67 2.64
C ALA A 21 -20.88 0.39 2.50
N ARG A 22 -20.15 -0.03 3.54
CA ARG A 22 -19.38 -1.30 3.53
C ARG A 22 -20.26 -2.50 3.77
N LEU A 23 -21.25 -2.35 4.64
CA LEU A 23 -22.29 -3.34 4.84
C LEU A 23 -23.11 -3.51 3.55
N ASP A 24 -23.51 -2.40 2.93
CA ASP A 24 -24.38 -2.43 1.74
C ASP A 24 -23.68 -3.00 0.49
N ARG A 25 -22.36 -2.85 0.38
CA ARG A 25 -21.58 -3.30 -0.79
C ARG A 25 -21.47 -4.81 -0.89
N VAL A 26 -21.46 -5.51 0.24
CA VAL A 26 -21.42 -6.97 0.26
C VAL A 26 -22.85 -7.45 0.06
N SER A 27 -23.25 -7.73 -1.18
CA SER A 27 -24.53 -8.40 -1.49
C SER A 27 -24.44 -9.92 -1.36
N SER A 28 -23.62 -10.43 -0.44
CA SER A 28 -23.59 -11.88 -0.21
C SER A 28 -24.96 -12.31 0.32
N GLU A 29 -25.60 -13.26 -0.39
CA GLU A 29 -26.83 -13.91 0.08
C GLU A 29 -26.57 -14.77 1.33
N ASP A 30 -25.29 -15.01 1.70
CA ASP A 30 -24.91 -15.83 2.85
C ASP A 30 -25.01 -15.04 4.18
N PRO A 31 -25.91 -15.44 5.09
CA PRO A 31 -26.10 -14.74 6.35
C PRO A 31 -24.89 -14.81 7.29
N ALA A 32 -24.07 -15.86 7.20
CA ALA A 32 -22.88 -16.00 8.03
C ALA A 32 -21.83 -14.94 7.63
N LEU A 33 -21.56 -14.79 6.34
CA LEU A 33 -20.64 -13.74 5.85
C LEU A 33 -21.11 -12.33 6.22
N GLN A 34 -22.42 -12.07 6.14
CA GLN A 34 -22.99 -10.78 6.57
C GLN A 34 -22.79 -10.52 8.06
N SER A 35 -23.03 -11.54 8.90
CA SER A 35 -22.87 -11.42 10.34
C SER A 35 -21.40 -11.21 10.75
N LEU A 36 -20.46 -11.85 10.06
CA LEU A 36 -19.02 -11.63 10.28
C LEU A 36 -18.65 -10.19 9.96
N LEU A 37 -18.98 -9.72 8.74
CA LEU A 37 -18.66 -8.37 8.30
C LEU A 37 -19.30 -7.30 9.20
N ALA A 38 -20.55 -7.48 9.61
CA ALA A 38 -21.23 -6.55 10.52
C ALA A 38 -20.46 -6.38 11.84
N SER A 39 -19.94 -7.48 12.39
CA SER A 39 -19.15 -7.46 13.61
C SER A 39 -17.80 -6.77 13.42
N GLU A 40 -17.14 -7.01 12.28
CA GLU A 40 -15.86 -6.40 11.90
C GLU A 40 -15.99 -4.88 11.69
N VAL A 41 -17.05 -4.45 11.00
CA VAL A 41 -17.37 -3.04 10.76
C VAL A 41 -17.66 -2.31 12.08
N GLU A 42 -18.44 -2.92 12.98
CA GLU A 42 -18.74 -2.32 14.29
C GLU A 42 -17.48 -2.20 15.17
N ALA A 43 -16.59 -3.20 15.14
CA ALA A 43 -15.32 -3.14 15.83
C ALA A 43 -14.41 -2.03 15.27
N LEU A 44 -14.32 -1.91 13.95
CA LEU A 44 -13.54 -0.85 13.30
C LEU A 44 -14.13 0.55 13.59
N LYS A 45 -15.46 0.68 13.61
CA LYS A 45 -16.17 1.92 13.98
C LYS A 45 -15.89 2.30 15.44
N SER A 46 -15.94 1.34 16.34
CA SER A 46 -15.62 1.54 17.76
C SER A 46 -14.17 1.98 17.97
N PHE A 47 -13.22 1.39 17.23
CA PHE A 47 -11.83 1.85 17.20
C PHE A 47 -11.69 3.27 16.67
N HIS A 48 -12.34 3.58 15.54
CA HIS A 48 -12.33 4.92 14.96
C HIS A 48 -12.80 6.00 15.96
N ASN A 49 -13.85 5.70 16.71
CA ASN A 49 -14.45 6.60 17.70
C ASN A 49 -13.67 6.66 19.03
N GLY A 50 -12.59 5.89 19.18
CA GLY A 50 -11.77 5.85 20.38
C GLY A 50 -12.36 5.02 21.52
N SER A 51 -13.40 4.23 21.25
CA SER A 51 -14.01 3.31 22.22
C SER A 51 -13.21 2.02 22.43
N LEU A 52 -12.37 1.66 21.47
CA LEU A 52 -11.46 0.51 21.56
C LEU A 52 -10.02 0.98 21.42
N LEU A 53 -9.13 0.44 22.26
CA LEU A 53 -7.69 0.55 22.07
C LEU A 53 -7.21 -0.37 20.94
N THR A 54 -5.99 -0.17 20.45
CA THR A 54 -5.43 -0.92 19.31
C THR A 54 -5.54 -2.44 19.46
N ASP A 55 -5.16 -3.00 20.62
CA ASP A 55 -5.18 -4.45 20.84
C ASP A 55 -6.59 -5.00 21.01
N GLU A 56 -7.49 -4.21 21.61
CA GLU A 56 -8.91 -4.56 21.75
C GLU A 56 -9.63 -4.53 20.41
N ALA A 57 -9.28 -3.56 19.55
CA ALA A 57 -9.75 -3.44 18.18
C ALA A 57 -9.27 -4.63 17.37
N ALA A 58 -7.98 -4.96 17.40
CA ALA A 58 -7.43 -6.12 16.71
C ALA A 58 -8.14 -7.42 17.10
N LYS A 59 -8.32 -7.66 18.41
CA LYS A 59 -9.06 -8.82 18.91
C LYS A 59 -10.52 -8.81 18.47
N SER A 60 -11.21 -7.67 18.60
CA SER A 60 -12.63 -7.57 18.24
C SER A 60 -12.87 -7.75 16.74
N ILE A 61 -11.94 -7.26 15.90
CA ILE A 61 -11.97 -7.41 14.45
C ILE A 61 -11.69 -8.87 14.03
N THR A 62 -10.75 -9.57 14.67
CA THR A 62 -10.38 -10.94 14.25
C THR A 62 -11.27 -12.03 14.84
N ARG A 63 -11.93 -11.75 15.96
CA ARG A 63 -12.72 -12.73 16.71
C ARG A 63 -13.86 -13.38 15.89
N PRO A 64 -14.64 -12.66 15.07
CA PRO A 64 -15.69 -13.28 14.26
C PRO A 64 -15.16 -14.41 13.40
N ILE A 65 -14.02 -14.20 12.71
CA ILE A 65 -13.38 -15.22 11.88
C ILE A 65 -12.69 -16.31 12.72
N THR A 66 -12.07 -15.94 13.84
CA THR A 66 -11.39 -16.91 14.73
C THR A 66 -12.39 -17.92 15.33
N ASP A 67 -13.55 -17.43 15.76
CA ASP A 67 -14.55 -18.20 16.51
C ASP A 67 -15.58 -18.90 15.61
N SER A 68 -15.60 -18.65 14.29
CA SER A 68 -16.54 -19.26 13.33
C SER A 68 -15.91 -20.44 12.59
N PRO A 69 -16.68 -21.44 12.15
CA PRO A 69 -16.17 -22.44 11.21
C PRO A 69 -15.93 -21.82 9.82
N VAL A 70 -15.31 -22.55 8.90
CA VAL A 70 -15.22 -22.15 7.49
C VAL A 70 -16.65 -22.08 6.93
N PRO A 71 -17.06 -20.97 6.29
CA PRO A 71 -18.37 -20.88 5.64
C PRO A 71 -18.53 -21.96 4.55
N HIS A 72 -19.72 -22.53 4.37
CA HIS A 72 -19.99 -23.52 3.33
C HIS A 72 -20.63 -22.87 2.11
N LEU A 73 -19.81 -22.21 1.30
CA LEU A 73 -20.24 -21.41 0.14
C LEU A 73 -20.20 -22.22 -1.17
N GLY A 74 -19.62 -23.42 -1.14
CA GLY A 74 -19.54 -24.31 -2.30
C GLY A 74 -18.53 -23.86 -3.34
N THR A 75 -17.54 -23.08 -2.95
CA THR A 75 -16.44 -22.63 -3.81
C THR A 75 -15.16 -23.42 -3.51
N TYR A 76 -14.12 -23.21 -4.31
CA TYR A 76 -12.83 -23.88 -4.12
C TYR A 76 -12.04 -23.37 -2.91
N SER A 77 -12.39 -22.19 -2.37
CA SER A 77 -11.63 -21.53 -1.29
C SER A 77 -12.57 -20.70 -0.41
N ASP A 78 -13.51 -21.36 0.25
CA ASP A 78 -14.55 -20.70 1.05
C ASP A 78 -13.96 -19.95 2.25
N GLU A 79 -12.89 -20.48 2.83
CA GLU A 79 -12.11 -19.87 3.92
C GLU A 79 -11.53 -18.51 3.53
N SER A 80 -11.19 -18.33 2.25
CA SER A 80 -10.62 -17.06 1.76
C SER A 80 -11.67 -15.94 1.65
N ARG A 81 -12.97 -16.26 1.62
CA ARG A 81 -14.03 -15.28 1.39
C ARG A 81 -14.23 -14.34 2.57
N ALA A 82 -14.28 -14.87 3.79
CA ALA A 82 -14.39 -14.07 5.00
C ALA A 82 -13.16 -13.17 5.19
N LEU A 83 -11.95 -13.73 5.01
CA LEU A 83 -10.70 -12.97 5.03
C LEU A 83 -10.66 -11.90 3.93
N GLY A 84 -11.16 -12.21 2.74
CA GLY A 84 -11.25 -11.26 1.63
C GLY A 84 -12.11 -10.03 1.99
N HIS A 85 -13.25 -10.23 2.65
CA HIS A 85 -14.10 -9.13 3.12
C HIS A 85 -13.42 -8.30 4.20
N LEU A 86 -12.80 -8.96 5.20
CA LEU A 86 -12.05 -8.27 6.25
C LEU A 86 -10.91 -7.42 5.67
N TRP A 87 -10.13 -7.97 4.74
CA TRP A 87 -9.03 -7.24 4.11
C TRP A 87 -9.53 -6.12 3.22
N ALA A 88 -10.61 -6.32 2.46
CA ALA A 88 -11.23 -5.24 1.71
C ALA A 88 -11.64 -4.08 2.64
N LEU A 89 -12.27 -4.37 3.78
CA LEU A 89 -12.66 -3.37 4.78
C LEU A 89 -11.45 -2.58 5.32
N LEU A 90 -10.38 -3.27 5.75
CA LEU A 90 -9.20 -2.62 6.31
C LEU A 90 -8.37 -1.87 5.26
N ILE A 91 -8.27 -2.41 4.04
CA ILE A 91 -7.59 -1.74 2.92
C ILE A 91 -8.36 -0.48 2.51
N GLU A 92 -9.68 -0.56 2.39
CA GLU A 92 -10.51 0.61 2.12
C GLU A 92 -10.38 1.67 3.23
N ALA A 93 -10.30 1.27 4.50
CA ALA A 93 -10.01 2.20 5.59
C ALA A 93 -8.63 2.85 5.43
N LEU A 94 -7.59 2.07 5.13
CA LEU A 94 -6.23 2.58 4.92
C LEU A 94 -6.16 3.61 3.77
N ILE A 95 -6.89 3.36 2.69
CA ILE A 95 -6.88 4.22 1.49
C ILE A 95 -7.81 5.43 1.64
N GLU A 96 -9.04 5.23 2.11
CA GLU A 96 -10.05 6.30 2.11
C GLU A 96 -9.98 7.19 3.34
N TRP A 97 -9.48 6.70 4.47
CA TRP A 97 -9.36 7.54 5.65
C TRP A 97 -8.20 8.54 5.51
N PRO A 98 -8.28 9.69 6.20
CA PRO A 98 -7.21 10.68 6.22
C PRO A 98 -5.86 10.07 6.59
N SER A 99 -4.77 10.55 5.99
CA SER A 99 -3.41 10.01 6.19
C SER A 99 -2.91 10.11 7.62
N SER A 100 -3.47 11.04 8.41
CA SER A 100 -3.25 11.12 9.86
C SER A 100 -3.71 9.87 10.63
N ARG A 101 -4.64 9.08 10.07
CA ARG A 101 -5.16 7.84 10.66
C ARG A 101 -4.38 6.59 10.22
N THR A 102 -3.63 6.64 9.12
CA THR A 102 -2.87 5.47 8.61
C THR A 102 -2.00 4.81 9.68
N PRO A 103 -1.20 5.55 10.51
CA PRO A 103 -0.36 4.92 11.53
C PRO A 103 -1.15 4.10 12.56
N SER A 104 -2.36 4.55 12.90
CA SER A 104 -3.22 3.86 13.88
C SER A 104 -3.79 2.56 13.31
N LEU A 105 -4.16 2.53 12.03
CA LEU A 105 -4.60 1.33 11.33
C LEU A 105 -3.45 0.34 11.12
N VAL A 106 -2.25 0.83 10.80
CA VAL A 106 -1.04 0.01 10.74
C VAL A 106 -0.74 -0.62 12.10
N ALA A 107 -0.96 0.10 13.20
CA ALA A 107 -0.81 -0.45 14.55
C ALA A 107 -1.85 -1.56 14.84
N VAL A 108 -3.10 -1.40 14.37
CA VAL A 108 -4.11 -2.48 14.45
C VAL A 108 -3.65 -3.71 13.67
N LEU A 109 -3.17 -3.57 12.44
CA LEU A 109 -2.62 -4.70 11.66
C LEU A 109 -1.44 -5.38 12.35
N LYS A 110 -0.54 -4.60 12.98
CA LYS A 110 0.56 -5.16 13.80
C LYS A 110 0.03 -5.96 14.98
N SER A 111 -1.06 -5.53 15.60
CA SER A 111 -1.68 -6.24 16.72
C SER A 111 -2.44 -7.48 16.25
N ILE A 112 -3.15 -7.41 15.12
CA ILE A 112 -3.75 -8.59 14.46
C ILE A 112 -2.70 -9.65 14.18
N LYS A 113 -1.54 -9.28 13.63
CA LYS A 113 -0.43 -10.21 13.39
C LYS A 113 0.05 -10.95 14.65
N LYS A 114 -0.16 -10.35 15.83
CA LYS A 114 0.20 -10.93 17.14
C LYS A 114 -0.97 -11.65 17.81
N SER A 115 -2.17 -11.56 17.24
CA SER A 115 -3.37 -12.19 17.82
C SER A 115 -3.19 -13.70 17.90
N PRO A 116 -3.46 -14.31 19.07
CA PRO A 116 -3.47 -15.75 19.19
C PRO A 116 -4.69 -16.34 18.46
N GLY A 117 -4.56 -17.58 18.01
CA GLY A 117 -5.65 -18.33 17.39
C GLY A 117 -5.43 -18.59 15.91
N ASN A 118 -6.07 -19.67 15.45
CA ASN A 118 -6.09 -20.04 14.06
C ASN A 118 -7.32 -19.47 13.36
N ILE A 119 -7.23 -19.30 12.05
CA ILE A 119 -8.35 -18.87 11.22
C ILE A 119 -9.41 -19.97 11.23
N HIS A 120 -10.68 -19.57 11.38
CA HIS A 120 -11.84 -20.45 11.37
C HIS A 120 -11.71 -21.69 12.29
N ARG A 121 -11.42 -21.48 13.58
CA ARG A 121 -11.16 -22.56 14.56
C ARG A 121 -10.04 -23.55 14.17
N GLY A 122 -9.20 -23.18 13.20
CA GLY A 122 -8.15 -24.04 12.64
C GLY A 122 -8.60 -24.94 11.50
N GLU A 123 -9.81 -24.75 10.97
CA GLU A 123 -10.33 -25.47 9.80
C GLU A 123 -9.72 -24.94 8.48
N ALA A 124 -9.29 -23.68 8.45
CA ALA A 124 -8.62 -23.10 7.29
C ALA A 124 -7.12 -23.45 7.30
N THR A 125 -6.62 -24.08 6.23
CA THR A 125 -5.23 -24.52 6.12
C THR A 125 -4.51 -23.90 4.93
N ASP A 126 -3.18 -23.87 4.98
CA ASP A 126 -2.34 -23.58 3.81
C ASP A 126 -2.21 -24.80 2.88
N ASP A 127 -1.41 -24.65 1.83
CA ASP A 127 -1.13 -25.69 0.83
C ASP A 127 -0.41 -26.93 1.43
N GLU A 128 0.16 -26.80 2.63
CA GLU A 128 0.82 -27.88 3.39
C GLU A 128 -0.10 -28.47 4.47
N GLU A 129 -1.41 -28.19 4.41
CA GLU A 129 -2.43 -28.62 5.39
C GLU A 129 -2.17 -28.11 6.82
N LYS A 130 -1.35 -27.05 6.99
CA LYS A 130 -1.13 -26.43 8.30
C LYS A 130 -2.20 -25.37 8.56
N PRO A 131 -2.75 -25.29 9.78
CA PRO A 131 -3.73 -24.26 10.12
C PRO A 131 -3.18 -22.85 9.87
N LEU A 132 -3.94 -22.05 9.14
CA LEU A 132 -3.64 -20.64 8.95
C LEU A 132 -3.74 -19.92 10.29
N SER A 133 -2.82 -18.98 10.53
CA SER A 133 -2.81 -18.12 11.70
C SER A 133 -2.76 -16.65 11.31
N TRP A 134 -3.15 -15.77 12.21
CA TRP A 134 -3.04 -14.32 12.00
C TRP A 134 -1.58 -13.84 11.84
N GLY A 135 -0.60 -14.64 12.27
CA GLY A 135 0.83 -14.34 12.20
C GLY A 135 1.36 -14.01 10.81
N SER A 136 0.73 -14.52 9.76
CA SER A 136 1.10 -14.24 8.37
C SER A 136 0.20 -13.22 7.68
N LEU A 137 -0.88 -12.76 8.31
CA LEU A 137 -1.95 -11.95 7.68
C LEU A 137 -2.41 -12.58 6.34
N PRO A 138 -2.95 -13.81 6.39
CA PRO A 138 -3.18 -14.64 5.21
C PRO A 138 -4.05 -13.93 4.16
N TYR A 139 -3.63 -13.97 2.89
CA TYR A 139 -4.29 -13.31 1.74
C TYR A 139 -4.30 -11.77 1.71
N PHE A 140 -3.78 -11.06 2.72
CA PHE A 140 -3.78 -9.59 2.72
C PHE A 140 -3.07 -9.01 1.48
N THR A 141 -1.85 -9.47 1.21
CA THR A 141 -1.03 -9.00 0.08
C THR A 141 -1.65 -9.34 -1.27
N ARG A 142 -2.40 -10.46 -1.35
CA ARG A 142 -3.17 -10.84 -2.53
C ARG A 142 -4.30 -9.85 -2.79
N VAL A 143 -5.15 -9.60 -1.78
CA VAL A 143 -6.26 -8.63 -1.89
C VAL A 143 -5.71 -7.23 -2.19
N TRP A 144 -4.57 -6.86 -1.61
CA TRP A 144 -3.89 -5.61 -1.94
C TRP A 144 -3.49 -5.56 -3.43
N SER A 145 -2.79 -6.59 -3.92
CA SER A 145 -2.30 -6.63 -5.30
C SER A 145 -3.41 -6.64 -6.33
N ASP A 146 -4.48 -7.42 -6.09
CA ASP A 146 -5.63 -7.50 -6.98
C ASP A 146 -6.33 -6.13 -7.16
N ASN A 147 -6.29 -5.28 -6.13
CA ASN A 147 -6.90 -3.95 -6.17
C ASN A 147 -5.97 -2.85 -6.74
N HIS A 148 -4.64 -3.02 -6.62
CA HIS A 148 -3.63 -1.99 -6.87
C HIS A 148 -2.57 -2.37 -7.93
N TRP A 149 -2.92 -3.26 -8.86
CA TRP A 149 -1.98 -3.75 -9.87
C TRP A 149 -1.55 -2.72 -10.93
N MET A 150 -2.32 -1.64 -11.14
CA MET A 150 -2.07 -0.72 -12.25
C MET A 150 -0.86 0.17 -12.01
N SER A 151 -0.03 0.32 -13.03
CA SER A 151 1.07 1.28 -13.04
C SER A 151 0.60 2.69 -13.42
N PRO A 152 1.38 3.74 -13.10
CA PRO A 152 1.04 5.13 -13.42
C PRO A 152 0.66 5.39 -14.88
N GLY A 153 1.34 4.80 -15.86
CA GLY A 153 0.96 4.97 -17.27
C GLY A 153 -0.39 4.35 -17.59
N GLN A 154 -0.68 3.16 -17.06
CA GLN A 154 -1.99 2.50 -17.22
C GLN A 154 -3.12 3.32 -16.59
N ILE A 155 -2.85 3.95 -15.43
CA ILE A 155 -3.79 4.87 -14.78
C ILE A 155 -4.02 6.11 -15.65
N ALA A 156 -2.95 6.78 -16.10
CA ALA A 156 -3.03 7.98 -16.93
C ALA A 156 -3.81 7.74 -18.23
N ARG A 157 -3.56 6.61 -18.89
CA ARG A 157 -4.27 6.17 -20.10
C ARG A 157 -5.78 5.99 -19.87
N ARG A 158 -6.17 5.44 -18.72
CA ARG A 158 -7.58 5.19 -18.37
C ARG A 158 -8.29 6.42 -17.81
N CYS A 159 -7.56 7.50 -17.53
CA CYS A 159 -8.06 8.77 -17.02
C CYS A 159 -7.65 9.93 -17.96
N PRO A 160 -8.32 10.06 -19.12
CA PRO A 160 -7.89 10.98 -20.18
C PRO A 160 -8.23 12.46 -19.91
N ASN A 161 -9.07 12.78 -18.92
CA ASN A 161 -9.38 14.16 -18.55
C ASN A 161 -8.63 14.59 -17.29
N ASP A 162 -8.31 15.88 -17.19
CA ASP A 162 -7.44 16.43 -16.13
C ASP A 162 -7.99 16.19 -14.72
N ALA A 163 -9.30 16.33 -14.52
CA ALA A 163 -9.92 16.14 -13.21
C ALA A 163 -9.87 14.67 -12.74
N ALA A 164 -10.18 13.72 -13.64
CA ALA A 164 -10.08 12.30 -13.35
C ALA A 164 -8.62 11.88 -13.13
N ARG A 165 -7.68 12.43 -13.92
CA ARG A 165 -6.24 12.18 -13.76
C ARG A 165 -5.72 12.72 -12.45
N HIS A 166 -6.12 13.93 -12.06
CA HIS A 166 -5.80 14.51 -10.76
C HIS A 166 -6.23 13.61 -9.62
N ARG A 167 -7.51 13.19 -9.62
CA ARG A 167 -8.05 12.30 -8.60
C ARG A 167 -7.34 10.94 -8.58
N ALA A 168 -7.06 10.37 -9.75
CA ALA A 168 -6.36 9.08 -9.84
C ALA A 168 -4.91 9.19 -9.31
N ARG A 169 -4.26 10.34 -9.53
CA ARG A 169 -2.95 10.65 -8.96
C ARG A 169 -3.00 10.76 -7.44
N GLU A 170 -3.98 11.45 -6.88
CA GLU A 170 -4.16 11.52 -5.41
C GLU A 170 -4.37 10.12 -4.81
N GLN A 171 -5.21 9.29 -5.42
CA GLN A 171 -5.43 7.91 -5.00
C GLN A 171 -4.16 7.08 -5.08
N TYR A 172 -3.42 7.16 -6.18
CA TYR A 172 -2.16 6.45 -6.33
C TYR A 172 -1.14 6.87 -5.28
N VAL A 173 -0.97 8.18 -5.03
CA VAL A 173 -0.05 8.68 -4.01
C VAL A 173 -0.46 8.22 -2.62
N LYS A 174 -1.76 8.22 -2.31
CA LYS A 174 -2.30 7.69 -1.07
C LYS A 174 -2.02 6.19 -0.90
N GLN A 175 -2.19 5.40 -1.96
CA GLN A 175 -1.83 3.98 -1.96
C GLN A 175 -0.35 3.78 -1.65
N GLN A 176 0.53 4.54 -2.31
CA GLN A 176 1.97 4.45 -2.11
C GLN A 176 2.41 4.92 -0.71
N ASP A 177 1.73 5.89 -0.12
CA ASP A 177 1.93 6.27 1.29
C ASP A 177 1.59 5.12 2.25
N VAL A 178 0.46 4.44 2.02
CA VAL A 178 0.09 3.26 2.82
C VAL A 178 1.09 2.12 2.64
N GLU A 179 1.49 1.79 1.40
CA GLU A 179 2.51 0.76 1.15
C GLU A 179 3.81 1.07 1.90
N ALA A 180 4.28 2.32 1.82
CA ALA A 180 5.48 2.76 2.52
C ALA A 180 5.38 2.57 4.04
N GLN A 181 4.24 2.90 4.64
CA GLN A 181 4.01 2.69 6.07
C GLN A 181 3.91 1.21 6.45
N LEU A 182 3.27 0.36 5.63
CA LEU A 182 3.20 -1.09 5.84
C LEU A 182 4.59 -1.74 5.75
N VAL A 183 5.43 -1.28 4.81
CA VAL A 183 6.83 -1.73 4.66
C VAL A 183 7.69 -1.28 5.83
N ALA A 184 7.62 0.00 6.21
CA ALA A 184 8.35 0.52 7.37
C ALA A 184 7.95 -0.22 8.66
N ALA A 185 6.69 -0.67 8.73
CA ALA A 185 6.15 -1.48 9.81
C ALA A 185 6.61 -2.94 9.80
N GLN A 186 7.26 -3.44 8.74
CA GLN A 186 7.74 -4.81 8.58
C GLN A 186 6.65 -5.88 8.84
N LEU A 187 5.44 -5.61 8.35
CA LEU A 187 4.31 -6.51 8.55
C LEU A 187 4.43 -7.84 7.79
N PHE A 188 5.14 -7.81 6.66
CA PHE A 188 5.26 -8.94 5.74
C PHE A 188 6.73 -9.32 5.56
N ALA A 189 7.01 -10.62 5.62
CA ALA A 189 8.34 -11.16 5.34
C ALA A 189 8.60 -11.29 3.83
N GLU A 190 7.54 -11.54 3.06
CA GLU A 190 7.58 -11.82 1.63
C GLU A 190 6.46 -11.08 0.88
N GLY A 191 6.57 -11.06 -0.45
CA GLY A 191 5.58 -10.44 -1.33
C GLY A 191 5.84 -8.95 -1.60
N PRO A 192 4.83 -8.23 -2.11
CA PRO A 192 5.00 -6.88 -2.67
C PRO A 192 5.17 -5.79 -1.60
N LEU A 193 4.91 -6.08 -0.32
CA LEU A 193 4.98 -5.10 0.77
C LEU A 193 6.24 -5.30 1.61
N THR A 194 7.41 -5.20 0.97
CA THR A 194 8.72 -5.40 1.60
C THR A 194 9.73 -4.30 1.22
N PHE A 195 10.84 -4.16 1.96
CA PHE A 195 11.90 -3.19 1.64
C PHE A 195 12.49 -3.34 0.22
N PRO A 196 12.67 -4.56 -0.32
CA PRO A 196 12.98 -4.74 -1.74
C PRO A 196 12.09 -3.96 -2.69
N ARG A 197 10.78 -3.93 -2.44
CA ARG A 197 9.83 -3.16 -3.24
C ARG A 197 10.06 -1.66 -3.13
N ALA A 198 10.31 -1.16 -1.92
CA ALA A 198 10.61 0.26 -1.69
C ALA A 198 11.83 0.71 -2.52
N LEU A 199 12.91 -0.08 -2.48
CA LEU A 199 14.12 0.18 -3.26
C LEU A 199 13.82 0.22 -4.77
N GLN A 200 13.09 -0.78 -5.28
CA GLN A 200 12.70 -0.85 -6.69
C GLN A 200 11.88 0.36 -7.15
N TYR A 201 10.92 0.83 -6.34
CA TYR A 201 10.11 2.00 -6.70
C TYR A 201 10.94 3.28 -6.76
N VAL A 202 11.81 3.50 -5.78
CA VAL A 202 12.67 4.68 -5.74
C VAL A 202 13.65 4.66 -6.90
N ALA A 203 14.33 3.53 -7.13
CA ALA A 203 15.27 3.37 -8.24
C ALA A 203 14.58 3.54 -9.60
N ARG A 204 13.44 2.86 -9.84
CA ARG A 204 12.68 2.98 -11.10
C ARG A 204 12.25 4.42 -11.39
N THR A 205 12.01 5.22 -10.35
CA THR A 205 11.59 6.61 -10.49
C THR A 205 12.77 7.55 -10.73
N LEU A 206 13.85 7.39 -9.96
CA LEU A 206 14.93 8.37 -9.91
C LEU A 206 16.09 8.05 -10.85
N GLU A 207 16.37 6.78 -11.13
CA GLU A 207 17.47 6.36 -12.01
C GLU A 207 17.09 6.36 -13.49
N ARG A 208 15.80 6.31 -13.79
CA ARG A 208 15.34 6.36 -15.18
C ARG A 208 15.26 7.79 -15.70
N THR A 209 15.84 8.01 -16.87
CA THR A 209 15.66 9.25 -17.63
C THR A 209 14.34 9.17 -18.41
N PRO A 210 13.46 10.19 -18.36
CA PRO A 210 12.24 10.23 -19.16
C PRO A 210 12.55 10.08 -20.65
N GLY A 211 11.84 9.18 -21.32
CA GLY A 211 11.90 9.00 -22.76
C GLY A 211 10.83 9.80 -23.50
N PRO A 212 10.85 9.83 -24.85
CA PRO A 212 9.80 10.46 -25.66
C PRO A 212 8.40 9.91 -25.34
N ASP A 213 8.31 8.61 -25.02
CA ASP A 213 7.04 7.95 -24.73
C ASP A 213 6.44 8.36 -23.38
N ASP A 214 7.16 9.10 -22.53
CA ASP A 214 6.66 9.54 -21.21
C ASP A 214 5.83 10.83 -21.28
N SER A 215 5.91 11.57 -22.40
CA SER A 215 5.18 12.83 -22.58
C SER A 215 3.75 12.65 -23.12
N GLU A 216 3.42 11.48 -23.66
CA GLU A 216 2.13 11.20 -24.27
C GLU A 216 1.40 10.02 -23.59
N ASP A 217 0.12 9.87 -23.87
CA ASP A 217 -0.64 8.72 -23.40
C ASP A 217 -0.36 7.49 -24.28
N ALA A 218 0.01 6.38 -23.65
CA ALA A 218 0.28 5.13 -24.35
C ALA A 218 -0.96 4.59 -25.06
N SER A 219 -0.75 3.95 -26.21
CA SER A 219 -1.80 3.31 -27.01
C SER A 219 -2.46 2.12 -26.30
N ASP A 220 -1.67 1.34 -25.58
CA ASP A 220 -2.06 0.08 -24.95
C ASP A 220 -1.43 -0.11 -23.57
N ASP A 221 -1.92 -1.10 -22.82
CA ASP A 221 -1.52 -1.34 -21.43
C ASP A 221 -0.08 -1.86 -21.29
N ALA A 222 0.51 -2.44 -22.34
CA ALA A 222 1.89 -2.91 -22.31
C ALA A 222 2.85 -1.72 -22.42
N SER A 223 2.67 -0.84 -23.40
CA SER A 223 3.41 0.42 -23.49
C SER A 223 3.16 1.32 -22.29
N ALA A 224 1.92 1.35 -21.78
CA ALA A 224 1.58 2.13 -20.60
C ALA A 224 2.29 1.62 -19.34
N ASP A 225 2.54 0.32 -19.23
CA ASP A 225 3.25 -0.23 -18.07
C ASP A 225 4.69 0.26 -17.97
N GLU A 226 5.31 0.48 -19.11
CA GLU A 226 6.67 0.98 -19.21
C GLU A 226 6.76 2.50 -19.01
N GLN A 227 5.67 3.26 -18.89
CA GLN A 227 5.78 4.71 -18.70
C GLN A 227 6.21 5.09 -17.28
N LEU A 228 7.06 6.12 -17.20
CA LEU A 228 7.56 6.72 -15.99
C LEU A 228 6.50 7.58 -15.31
N ARG A 229 5.83 8.51 -16.00
CA ARG A 229 4.81 9.42 -15.40
C ARG A 229 5.26 10.05 -14.08
N LEU A 230 6.15 11.04 -14.20
CA LEU A 230 6.77 11.71 -13.05
C LEU A 230 5.76 12.39 -12.12
N ASP A 231 4.63 12.86 -12.65
CA ASP A 231 3.53 13.46 -11.91
C ASP A 231 2.90 12.49 -10.91
N PHE A 232 2.94 11.17 -11.16
CA PHE A 232 2.54 10.14 -10.20
C PHE A 232 3.73 9.68 -9.34
N ARG A 233 4.86 9.37 -9.98
CA ARG A 233 5.96 8.65 -9.33
C ARG A 233 6.79 9.50 -8.38
N VAL A 234 6.99 10.79 -8.66
CA VAL A 234 7.79 11.66 -7.79
C VAL A 234 7.08 11.89 -6.44
N PRO A 235 5.77 12.25 -6.40
CA PRO A 235 5.02 12.28 -5.15
C PRO A 235 4.99 10.94 -4.40
N ALA A 236 4.81 9.82 -5.10
CA ALA A 236 4.88 8.50 -4.48
C ALA A 236 6.26 8.21 -3.87
N THR A 237 7.34 8.52 -4.60
CA THR A 237 8.72 8.37 -4.14
C THR A 237 9.00 9.19 -2.89
N ALA A 238 8.43 10.39 -2.78
CA ALA A 238 8.54 11.20 -1.57
C ALA A 238 7.97 10.48 -0.34
N ARG A 239 6.85 9.74 -0.49
CA ARG A 239 6.25 8.95 0.60
C ARG A 239 7.09 7.72 0.97
N TRP A 240 7.64 7.03 -0.02
CA TRP A 240 8.60 5.93 0.23
C TRP A 240 9.81 6.42 1.01
N ILE A 241 10.42 7.54 0.62
CA ILE A 241 11.56 8.12 1.32
C ILE A 241 11.15 8.62 2.72
N GLN A 242 9.96 9.20 2.87
CA GLN A 242 9.46 9.70 4.15
C GLN A 242 9.44 8.59 5.22
N HIS A 243 8.95 7.40 4.90
CA HIS A 243 8.75 6.32 5.88
C HIS A 243 9.88 5.29 5.88
N CYS A 244 10.50 5.04 4.73
CA CYS A 244 11.53 4.00 4.57
C CYS A 244 12.95 4.58 4.42
N GLY A 245 13.11 5.91 4.35
CA GLY A 245 14.37 6.58 4.00
C GLY A 245 15.58 6.13 4.83
N GLN A 246 15.43 6.06 6.16
CA GLN A 246 16.50 5.60 7.06
C GLN A 246 16.97 4.18 6.72
N ARG A 247 16.05 3.23 6.63
CA ARG A 247 16.42 1.84 6.35
C ARG A 247 16.95 1.66 4.94
N LEU A 248 16.42 2.39 3.96
CA LEU A 248 16.96 2.42 2.59
C LEU A 248 18.40 2.95 2.58
N HIS A 249 18.66 4.02 3.31
CA HIS A 249 19.98 4.60 3.47
C HIS A 249 20.97 3.59 4.10
N ASP A 250 20.56 2.90 5.17
CA ASP A 250 21.39 1.90 5.83
C ASP A 250 21.70 0.71 4.91
N ILE A 251 20.70 0.16 4.21
CA ILE A 251 20.85 -0.94 3.24
C ILE A 251 21.87 -0.57 2.15
N LEU A 252 21.76 0.64 1.59
CA LEU A 252 22.68 1.13 0.55
C LEU A 252 24.09 1.32 1.11
N ARG A 253 24.22 1.98 2.27
CA ARG A 253 25.53 2.20 2.92
C ARG A 253 26.26 0.88 3.19
N GLU A 254 25.55 -0.10 3.73
CA GLU A 254 26.10 -1.41 4.11
C GLU A 254 26.26 -2.38 2.93
N ASN A 255 25.91 -1.94 1.71
CA ASN A 255 25.93 -2.75 0.49
C ASN A 255 25.10 -4.04 0.63
N GLU A 256 24.02 -4.01 1.41
CA GLU A 256 23.07 -5.12 1.60
C GLU A 256 22.13 -5.27 0.38
N ILE A 257 22.64 -5.02 -0.83
CA ILE A 257 21.89 -5.09 -2.10
C ILE A 257 22.20 -6.35 -2.91
N ALA A 258 22.84 -7.36 -2.31
CA ALA A 258 23.19 -8.60 -3.00
C ALA A 258 21.97 -9.43 -3.48
N TRP A 259 20.81 -9.26 -2.83
CA TRP A 259 19.53 -9.86 -3.24
C TRP A 259 18.83 -9.07 -4.37
N TRP A 260 19.39 -7.93 -4.77
CA TRP A 260 18.82 -7.07 -5.79
C TRP A 260 19.01 -7.68 -7.17
N ASP A 261 17.97 -8.36 -7.69
CA ASP A 261 17.97 -8.72 -9.10
C ASP A 261 17.73 -7.46 -9.92
N LEU A 262 18.82 -6.93 -10.48
CA LEU A 262 18.88 -5.80 -11.39
C LEU A 262 17.91 -5.93 -12.59
N ARG A 263 17.49 -7.15 -12.95
CA ARG A 263 16.47 -7.40 -13.99
C ARG A 263 15.05 -7.00 -13.58
N SER A 264 14.79 -6.77 -12.30
CA SER A 264 13.49 -6.31 -11.78
C SER A 264 13.27 -4.80 -11.92
N ILE A 265 14.27 -4.04 -12.38
CA ILE A 265 14.18 -2.63 -12.72
C ILE A 265 14.16 -2.51 -14.25
N PRO A 266 13.02 -2.13 -14.87
CA PRO A 266 12.96 -1.94 -16.31
C PRO A 266 13.85 -0.78 -16.76
N GLY A 267 14.75 -1.04 -17.71
CA GLY A 267 15.60 -0.02 -18.34
C GLY A 267 16.95 0.18 -17.65
N SER A 268 17.86 -0.78 -17.83
CA SER A 268 19.31 -0.72 -17.51
C SER A 268 19.65 -0.06 -16.16
N PRO A 269 19.69 -0.81 -15.06
CA PRO A 269 19.98 -0.23 -13.76
C PRO A 269 21.36 0.43 -13.74
N MET A 270 21.44 1.57 -13.05
CA MET A 270 22.69 2.27 -12.90
C MET A 270 23.59 1.50 -11.94
N THR A 271 24.82 1.24 -12.37
CA THR A 271 25.87 0.70 -11.50
C THR A 271 26.69 1.86 -10.94
N PHE A 272 26.97 1.84 -9.65
CA PHE A 272 27.84 2.82 -9.01
C PHE A 272 29.06 2.13 -8.40
N ASP A 273 30.19 2.83 -8.41
CA ASP A 273 31.45 2.33 -7.88
C ASP A 273 31.50 2.33 -6.34
N ASP A 274 30.65 3.13 -5.68
CA ASP A 274 30.47 3.15 -4.22
C ASP A 274 29.09 2.62 -3.82
N SER A 275 29.02 1.94 -2.66
CA SER A 275 27.76 1.42 -2.11
C SER A 275 26.72 2.55 -1.86
N TYR A 276 27.22 3.78 -1.70
CA TYR A 276 26.43 4.98 -1.47
C TYR A 276 26.04 5.76 -2.74
N GLY A 277 26.42 5.28 -3.93
CA GLY A 277 26.27 6.03 -5.18
C GLY A 277 24.83 6.29 -5.56
N HIS A 278 23.96 5.29 -5.33
CA HIS A 278 22.51 5.41 -5.54
C HIS A 278 21.93 6.59 -4.74
N TRP A 279 22.25 6.70 -3.45
CA TRP A 279 21.70 7.74 -2.59
C TRP A 279 22.11 9.15 -3.03
N LYS A 280 23.40 9.35 -3.34
CA LYS A 280 23.92 10.63 -3.88
C LYS A 280 23.27 10.96 -5.22
N PHE A 281 23.12 9.97 -6.09
CA PHE A 281 22.50 10.15 -7.39
C PHE A 281 21.03 10.55 -7.26
N TRP A 282 20.27 9.89 -6.40
CA TRP A 282 18.87 10.21 -6.12
C TRP A 282 18.71 11.62 -5.56
N GLU A 283 19.57 12.05 -4.62
CA GLU A 283 19.53 13.43 -4.11
C GLU A 283 19.77 14.45 -5.24
N LYS A 284 20.77 14.20 -6.10
CA LYS A 284 21.04 15.06 -7.26
C LYS A 284 19.86 15.08 -8.25
N ARG A 285 19.22 13.94 -8.49
CA ARG A 285 18.05 13.85 -9.37
C ARG A 285 16.87 14.64 -8.83
N LEU A 286 16.56 14.48 -7.54
CA LEU A 286 15.49 15.23 -6.88
C LEU A 286 15.77 16.74 -6.87
N LEU A 287 17.03 17.14 -6.69
CA LEU A 287 17.43 18.54 -6.79
C LEU A 287 17.15 19.11 -8.19
N ALA A 288 17.44 18.37 -9.25
CA ALA A 288 17.15 18.77 -10.62
C ALA A 288 15.63 18.93 -10.83
N LEU A 289 14.85 17.90 -10.45
CA LEU A 289 13.38 17.92 -10.54
C LEU A 289 12.74 19.07 -9.73
N SER A 290 13.38 19.51 -8.64
CA SER A 290 12.90 20.65 -7.84
C SER A 290 13.13 22.03 -8.48
N LYS A 291 13.99 22.12 -9.51
CA LYS A 291 14.45 23.37 -10.13
C LYS A 291 14.02 23.54 -11.59
N GLU A 292 13.90 22.44 -12.33
CA GLU A 292 13.50 22.43 -13.74
C GLU A 292 12.09 23.02 -13.96
N GLU A 293 11.72 23.34 -15.22
CA GLU A 293 10.36 23.72 -15.61
C GLU A 293 9.40 22.52 -15.58
N GLN A 294 9.19 21.99 -14.37
CA GLN A 294 8.27 20.90 -14.07
C GLN A 294 6.97 21.44 -13.44
N ASP A 295 5.95 20.59 -13.40
CA ASP A 295 4.72 20.81 -12.64
C ASP A 295 5.03 21.13 -11.16
N GLN A 296 4.24 22.02 -10.55
CA GLN A 296 4.48 22.50 -9.19
C GLN A 296 4.40 21.36 -8.16
N ALA A 297 3.51 20.37 -8.35
CA ALA A 297 3.40 19.23 -7.45
C ALA A 297 4.65 18.34 -7.49
N ILE A 298 5.27 18.18 -8.67
CA ILE A 298 6.55 17.45 -8.82
C ILE A 298 7.65 18.19 -8.05
N LYS A 299 7.73 19.51 -8.20
CA LYS A 299 8.74 20.34 -7.51
C LYS A 299 8.62 20.26 -5.99
N GLU A 300 7.41 20.37 -5.47
CA GLU A 300 7.13 20.30 -4.03
C GLU A 300 7.43 18.90 -3.47
N ALA A 301 6.98 17.86 -4.16
CA ALA A 301 7.28 16.48 -3.80
C ALA A 301 8.79 16.21 -3.79
N ALA A 302 9.52 16.67 -4.81
CA ALA A 302 10.97 16.51 -4.87
C ALA A 302 11.70 17.22 -3.72
N LYS A 303 11.24 18.43 -3.34
CA LYS A 303 11.75 19.15 -2.17
C LYS A 303 11.46 18.39 -0.87
N SER A 304 10.24 17.88 -0.72
CA SER A 304 9.84 17.08 0.45
C SER A 304 10.71 15.83 0.58
N ALA A 305 10.89 15.10 -0.52
CA ALA A 305 11.74 13.90 -0.57
C ALA A 305 13.18 14.22 -0.12
N MET A 306 13.80 15.28 -0.65
CA MET A 306 15.15 15.70 -0.20
C MET A 306 15.19 16.05 1.29
N GLY A 307 14.15 16.69 1.82
CA GLY A 307 14.04 16.98 3.25
C GLY A 307 14.08 15.70 4.09
N HIS A 308 13.32 14.67 3.69
CA HIS A 308 13.32 13.37 4.35
C HIS A 308 14.63 12.59 4.16
N MET A 309 15.26 12.66 2.97
CA MET A 309 16.57 12.06 2.76
C MET A 309 17.61 12.63 3.73
N ARG A 310 17.66 13.96 3.89
CA ARG A 310 18.61 14.61 4.80
C ARG A 310 18.34 14.27 6.26
N ALA A 311 17.07 14.16 6.65
CA ALA A 311 16.71 13.69 7.99
C ALA A 311 17.19 12.25 8.24
N SER A 312 17.12 11.39 7.21
CA SER A 312 17.53 9.97 7.27
C SER A 312 19.05 9.74 7.35
N VAL A 313 19.86 10.78 7.18
CA VAL A 313 21.32 10.69 7.37
C VAL A 313 21.72 11.09 8.79
N ASN A 314 20.87 11.89 9.46
CA ASN A 314 21.14 12.50 10.75
C ASN A 314 20.45 11.79 11.94
N GLY A 315 19.61 10.78 11.66
CA GLY A 315 18.92 9.95 12.64
C GLY A 315 19.66 8.66 12.91
#